data_AF-A0A1Y2VFT2-F1
#
_entry.id   AF-A0A1Y2VFT2-F1
#
_cell.length_a   1.000
_cell.length_b   1.000
_cell.length_c   1.000
_cell.angle_alpha   90.00
_cell.angle_beta   90.00
_cell.angle_gamma   90.00
#
_symmetry.space_group_name_H-M   'P 1'
#
loop_
_entity.id
_entity.type
_entity.pdbx_description
1 polymer ?
#
loop_
_entity_poly.entity_id
_entity_poly.type
_entity_poly.pdbx_seq_one_letter_code
_entity_poly.pdbx_strand_id
1 'polypeptide(L)'
;MTVEMCASKAAAAGATYFGVEYYGECYWGNSINSVSTQQDANLCTAWCAGNQQEACGGLTGQMGLYVNPSNVVPKEVSSYNTWVTQGCYSDSASARSLPNTYTAPSGTSMTVEVCCDAAAGFKYAAVEYGKECYYGNYLAPTASKEDSGCDMQCAGSPSELCGGGNRINLYLNNAYSQPASEKPSVGPFSSLGCYTDSESARGLTAGSSKSPSMTVEKCVQLAAGYKYAAMEYST
;
A
#
# COMPACT_ATOMS: atom_id res chain seq x y z
N MET A 1 -19.33 -18.51 24.80
CA MET A 1 -17.90 -18.16 24.64
C MET A 1 -17.84 -16.96 23.70
N THR A 2 -17.05 -15.93 24.03
CA THR A 2 -16.70 -14.82 23.10
C THR A 2 -15.24 -14.95 22.65
N VAL A 3 -14.81 -14.17 21.67
CA VAL A 3 -13.41 -14.14 21.24
C VAL A 3 -12.50 -13.70 22.40
N GLU A 4 -12.89 -12.69 23.16
CA GLU A 4 -12.11 -12.12 24.29
C GLU A 4 -11.97 -13.12 25.44
N MET A 5 -13.02 -13.90 25.71
CA MET A 5 -12.97 -14.96 26.72
C MET A 5 -11.96 -16.03 26.31
N CYS A 6 -11.90 -16.39 25.02
CA CYS A 6 -10.93 -17.35 24.53
C CYS A 6 -9.50 -16.78 24.57
N ALA A 7 -9.32 -15.52 24.14
CA ALA A 7 -8.06 -14.80 24.21
C ALA A 7 -7.52 -14.74 25.66
N SER A 8 -8.39 -14.45 26.63
CA SER A 8 -8.01 -14.38 28.04
C SER A 8 -7.53 -15.72 28.59
N LYS A 9 -8.20 -16.82 28.21
CA LYS A 9 -7.79 -18.19 28.58
C LYS A 9 -6.45 -18.57 27.96
N ALA A 10 -6.29 -18.27 26.68
CA ALA A 10 -5.05 -18.53 25.96
C ALA A 10 -3.87 -17.73 26.54
N ALA A 11 -4.08 -16.45 26.85
CA ALA A 11 -3.08 -15.60 27.50
C ALA A 11 -2.69 -16.14 28.89
N ALA A 12 -3.68 -16.53 29.71
CA ALA A 12 -3.42 -17.15 31.01
C ALA A 12 -2.67 -18.49 30.91
N ALA A 13 -2.86 -19.21 29.81
CA ALA A 13 -2.14 -20.45 29.50
C ALA A 13 -0.76 -20.22 28.85
N GLY A 14 -0.35 -18.96 28.61
CA GLY A 14 0.90 -18.63 27.92
C GLY A 14 0.94 -19.08 26.46
N ALA A 15 -0.23 -19.21 25.82
CA ALA A 15 -0.32 -19.68 24.44
C ALA A 15 0.08 -18.58 23.44
N THR A 16 0.72 -18.99 22.35
CA THR A 16 1.08 -18.12 21.23
C THR A 16 -0.13 -17.84 20.35
N TYR A 17 -0.95 -18.86 20.14
CA TYR A 17 -2.15 -18.85 19.31
C TYR A 17 -3.36 -19.23 20.14
N PHE A 18 -4.51 -18.69 19.74
CA PHE A 18 -5.81 -19.23 20.13
C PHE A 18 -6.71 -19.31 18.91
N GLY A 19 -7.70 -20.19 18.96
CA GLY A 19 -8.65 -20.37 17.90
C GLY A 19 -10.05 -20.53 18.44
N VAL A 20 -11.03 -20.07 17.67
CA VAL A 20 -12.45 -20.25 17.96
C VAL A 20 -13.13 -20.99 16.82
N GLU A 21 -14.01 -21.93 17.18
CA GLU A 21 -14.76 -22.75 16.22
C GLU A 21 -16.17 -23.05 16.73
N TYR A 22 -17.05 -23.41 15.81
CA TYR A 22 -18.35 -24.03 16.08
C TYR A 22 -19.17 -23.34 17.20
N TYR A 23 -19.37 -22.03 17.04
CA TYR A 23 -20.12 -21.16 17.94
C TYR A 23 -19.54 -20.97 19.34
N GLY A 24 -18.45 -21.63 19.76
CA GLY A 24 -17.93 -21.36 21.10
C GLY A 24 -16.87 -22.31 21.63
N GLU A 25 -16.31 -23.14 20.78
CA GLU A 25 -15.13 -23.91 21.10
C GLU A 25 -13.93 -22.96 21.12
N CYS A 26 -13.04 -23.19 22.09
CA CYS A 26 -11.85 -22.37 22.30
C CYS A 26 -10.64 -23.28 22.37
N TYR A 27 -9.72 -23.07 21.45
CA TYR A 27 -8.48 -23.81 21.28
C TYR A 27 -7.29 -22.89 21.55
N TRP A 28 -6.19 -23.40 22.07
CA TRP A 28 -4.97 -22.61 22.24
C TRP A 28 -3.72 -23.50 22.16
N GLY A 29 -2.61 -22.91 21.75
CA GLY A 29 -1.35 -23.63 21.59
C GLY A 29 -0.19 -22.73 21.17
N ASN A 30 0.98 -23.33 21.06
CA ASN A 30 2.22 -22.63 20.72
C ASN A 30 2.72 -22.91 19.30
N SER A 31 2.00 -23.72 18.54
CA SER A 31 2.36 -24.13 17.18
C SER A 31 1.11 -24.43 16.37
N ILE A 32 1.14 -24.10 15.09
CA ILE A 32 0.14 -24.52 14.10
C ILE A 32 0.67 -25.80 13.43
N ASN A 33 -0.18 -26.80 13.25
CA ASN A 33 0.21 -28.03 12.56
C ASN A 33 0.60 -27.71 11.10
N SER A 34 1.70 -28.29 10.61
CA SER A 34 2.22 -28.03 9.26
C SER A 34 1.27 -28.43 8.12
N VAL A 35 0.24 -29.25 8.39
CA VAL A 35 -0.80 -29.60 7.39
C VAL A 35 -1.94 -28.58 7.34
N SER A 36 -2.00 -27.63 8.27
CA SER A 36 -3.02 -26.58 8.28
C SER A 36 -2.67 -25.50 7.25
N THR A 37 -3.63 -25.16 6.40
CA THR A 37 -3.48 -24.12 5.37
C THR A 37 -4.49 -23.00 5.60
N GLN A 38 -4.10 -21.77 5.25
CA GLN A 38 -5.00 -20.62 5.32
C GLN A 38 -6.17 -20.81 4.35
N GLN A 39 -7.39 -20.61 4.84
CA GLN A 39 -8.63 -20.71 4.07
C GLN A 39 -9.20 -19.32 3.80
N ASP A 40 -10.16 -19.23 2.88
CA ASP A 40 -10.92 -18.00 2.63
C ASP A 40 -11.60 -17.53 3.93
N ALA A 41 -11.41 -16.26 4.30
CA ALA A 41 -11.98 -15.67 5.51
C ALA A 41 -13.51 -15.73 5.54
N ASN A 42 -14.17 -15.77 4.38
CA ASN A 42 -15.63 -15.90 4.26
C ASN A 42 -16.17 -17.24 4.80
N LEU A 43 -15.30 -18.23 5.02
CA LEU A 43 -15.67 -19.50 5.63
C LEU A 43 -15.76 -19.41 7.16
N CYS A 44 -15.20 -18.37 7.78
CA CYS A 44 -15.22 -18.14 9.23
C CYS A 44 -16.35 -17.18 9.64
N THR A 45 -17.60 -17.58 9.44
CA THR A 45 -18.79 -16.73 9.64
C THR A 45 -19.78 -17.23 10.69
N ALA A 46 -19.48 -18.30 11.42
CA ALA A 46 -20.33 -18.80 12.50
C ALA A 46 -20.31 -17.80 13.67
N TRP A 47 -21.47 -17.40 14.20
CA TRP A 47 -21.52 -16.43 15.30
C TRP A 47 -20.99 -17.01 16.62
N CYS A 48 -20.42 -16.18 17.50
CA CYS A 48 -20.07 -16.62 18.85
C CYS A 48 -21.32 -16.78 19.73
N ALA A 49 -21.44 -17.89 20.48
CA ALA A 49 -22.55 -18.15 21.40
C ALA A 49 -22.60 -17.16 22.57
N GLY A 50 -21.46 -16.54 22.91
CA GLY A 50 -21.39 -15.48 23.91
C GLY A 50 -21.57 -14.07 23.34
N ASN A 51 -21.47 -13.90 22.02
CA ASN A 51 -21.61 -12.60 21.33
C ASN A 51 -22.00 -12.82 19.86
N GLN A 52 -23.26 -12.55 19.51
CA GLN A 52 -23.74 -12.75 18.13
C GLN A 52 -23.23 -11.69 17.13
N GLN A 53 -22.53 -10.67 17.59
CA GLN A 53 -21.87 -9.67 16.74
C GLN A 53 -20.45 -10.09 16.31
N GLU A 54 -19.92 -11.18 16.85
CA GLU A 54 -18.59 -11.70 16.54
C GLU A 54 -18.65 -13.04 15.79
N ALA A 55 -17.63 -13.31 14.98
CA ALA A 55 -17.43 -14.59 14.33
C ALA A 55 -16.48 -15.51 15.14
N CYS A 56 -16.90 -16.76 15.34
CA CYS A 56 -16.20 -17.83 16.05
C CYS A 56 -15.96 -19.04 15.13
N GLY A 57 -15.21 -18.81 14.04
CA GLY A 57 -14.87 -19.84 13.05
C GLY A 57 -16.01 -20.13 12.07
N GLY A 58 -15.99 -21.32 11.47
CA GLY A 58 -16.92 -21.77 10.43
C GLY A 58 -17.74 -22.98 10.84
N LEU A 59 -18.71 -23.35 10.01
CA LEU A 59 -19.61 -24.49 10.24
C LEU A 59 -19.08 -25.81 9.65
N THR A 60 -17.98 -25.76 8.89
CA THR A 60 -17.45 -26.90 8.15
C THR A 60 -15.99 -27.18 8.47
N GLY A 61 -15.56 -26.90 9.71
CA GLY A 61 -14.21 -27.23 10.19
C GLY A 61 -13.20 -26.08 10.13
N GLN A 62 -13.64 -24.84 9.89
CA GLN A 62 -12.74 -23.68 9.80
C GLN A 62 -12.59 -23.02 11.17
N MET A 63 -11.40 -23.05 11.72
CA MET A 63 -11.08 -22.34 12.95
C MET A 63 -10.70 -20.90 12.65
N GLY A 64 -11.34 -19.94 13.32
CA GLY A 64 -10.89 -18.55 13.35
C GLY A 64 -9.64 -18.48 14.24
N LEU A 65 -8.46 -18.40 13.63
CA LEU A 65 -7.18 -18.41 14.33
C LEU A 65 -6.69 -16.99 14.64
N TYR A 66 -6.23 -16.80 15.86
CA TYR A 66 -5.69 -15.57 16.41
C TYR A 66 -4.30 -15.84 16.98
N VAL A 67 -3.45 -14.81 16.98
CA VAL A 67 -2.08 -14.87 17.50
C VAL A 67 -1.84 -13.63 18.34
N ASN A 68 -1.07 -13.77 19.42
CA ASN A 68 -0.60 -12.60 20.14
C ASN A 68 0.28 -11.77 19.19
N PRO A 69 -0.04 -10.49 18.90
CA PRO A 69 0.75 -9.67 17.99
C PRO A 69 2.23 -9.59 18.36
N SER A 70 2.57 -9.74 19.64
CA SER A 70 3.94 -9.76 20.15
C SER A 70 4.74 -11.01 19.76
N ASN A 71 4.09 -12.06 19.28
CA ASN A 71 4.68 -13.35 18.91
C ASN A 71 4.58 -13.65 17.41
N VAL A 72 4.04 -12.73 16.60
CA VAL A 72 4.04 -12.90 15.15
C VAL A 72 5.42 -12.56 14.63
N VAL A 73 6.06 -13.50 13.93
CA VAL A 73 7.23 -13.18 13.11
C VAL A 73 6.71 -12.35 11.93
N PRO A 74 7.01 -11.04 11.87
CA PRO A 74 6.50 -10.19 10.81
C PRO A 74 7.06 -10.68 9.48
N LYS A 75 6.21 -10.67 8.45
CA LYS A 75 6.59 -11.13 7.12
C LYS A 75 6.35 -10.06 6.09
N GLU A 76 7.20 -10.05 5.07
CA GLU A 76 6.96 -9.23 3.89
C GLU A 76 5.70 -9.73 3.19
N VAL A 77 4.77 -8.81 2.90
CA VAL A 77 3.58 -9.15 2.11
C VAL A 77 4.05 -9.40 0.67
N SER A 78 3.90 -10.64 0.19
CA SER A 78 4.37 -11.02 -1.15
C SER A 78 3.55 -10.37 -2.27
N SER A 79 2.25 -10.19 -2.03
CA SER A 79 1.31 -9.61 -2.99
C SER A 79 0.01 -9.17 -2.33
N TYR A 80 -0.61 -8.13 -2.87
CA TYR A 80 -1.95 -7.66 -2.51
C TYR A 80 -2.67 -7.14 -3.76
N ASN A 81 -3.81 -7.72 -4.14
CA ASN A 81 -4.48 -7.41 -5.42
C ASN A 81 -3.49 -7.47 -6.61
N THR A 82 -3.25 -6.34 -7.27
CA THR A 82 -2.35 -6.21 -8.42
C THR A 82 -0.91 -5.84 -8.00
N TRP A 83 -0.68 -5.62 -6.72
CA TRP A 83 0.60 -5.23 -6.16
C TRP A 83 1.46 -6.44 -5.82
N VAL A 84 2.73 -6.42 -6.21
CA VAL A 84 3.70 -7.48 -5.94
C VAL A 84 4.97 -6.87 -5.36
N THR A 85 5.48 -7.44 -4.26
CA THR A 85 6.73 -6.96 -3.65
C THR A 85 7.91 -7.04 -4.62
N GLN A 86 8.74 -6.00 -4.60
CA GLN A 86 10.04 -5.95 -5.28
C GLN A 86 11.20 -6.17 -4.29
N GLY A 87 10.88 -6.30 -3.00
CA GLY A 87 11.81 -6.43 -1.89
C GLY A 87 12.13 -5.08 -1.23
N CYS A 88 13.24 -5.08 -0.50
CA CYS A 88 13.72 -3.91 0.24
C CYS A 88 14.53 -2.97 -0.65
N TYR A 89 14.33 -1.66 -0.50
CA TYR A 89 15.07 -0.62 -1.22
C TYR A 89 15.55 0.46 -0.24
N SER A 90 16.64 1.14 -0.60
CA SER A 90 17.12 2.31 0.14
C SER A 90 16.17 3.51 -0.05
N ASP A 91 16.10 4.34 0.97
CA ASP A 91 15.44 5.66 0.92
C ASP A 91 16.28 6.72 1.63
N SER A 92 15.95 7.99 1.44
CA SER A 92 16.61 9.11 2.11
C SER A 92 15.66 10.29 2.28
N ALA A 93 15.58 10.84 3.48
CA ALA A 93 14.84 12.07 3.75
C ALA A 93 15.30 13.26 2.87
N SER A 94 16.56 13.29 2.45
CA SER A 94 17.10 14.33 1.55
C SER A 94 16.90 14.04 0.06
N ALA A 95 16.58 12.79 -0.30
CA ALA A 95 16.46 12.32 -1.68
C ALA A 95 15.50 11.12 -1.72
N ARG A 96 14.20 11.41 -1.57
CA ARG A 96 13.17 10.38 -1.45
C ARG A 96 13.12 9.49 -2.70
N SER A 97 13.04 8.19 -2.48
CA SER A 97 12.96 7.16 -3.53
C SER A 97 11.65 7.25 -4.33
N LEU A 98 10.57 7.67 -3.67
CA LEU A 98 9.28 7.93 -4.27
C LEU A 98 8.78 9.34 -3.89
N PRO A 99 8.16 10.07 -4.82
CA PRO A 99 7.91 11.51 -4.66
C PRO A 99 6.69 11.86 -3.81
N ASN A 100 5.67 11.01 -3.80
CA ASN A 100 4.41 11.30 -3.10
C ASN A 100 4.38 10.59 -1.75
N THR A 101 3.66 11.17 -0.79
CA THR A 101 3.52 10.62 0.56
C THR A 101 2.04 10.52 0.95
N TYR A 102 1.72 9.52 1.75
CA TYR A 102 0.43 9.35 2.39
C TYR A 102 0.64 9.03 3.87
N THR A 103 -0.17 9.66 4.73
CA THR A 103 -0.23 9.35 6.16
C THR A 103 -1.63 8.85 6.48
N ALA A 104 -1.72 7.68 7.11
CA ALA A 104 -3.02 7.14 7.51
C ALA A 104 -3.70 8.08 8.54
N PRO A 105 -5.04 8.22 8.55
CA PRO A 105 -5.75 9.20 9.37
C PRO A 105 -5.47 9.14 10.87
N SER A 106 -5.08 7.98 11.41
CA SER A 106 -4.69 7.81 12.82
C SER A 106 -3.18 7.72 13.05
N GLY A 107 -2.33 7.78 12.01
CA GLY A 107 -0.87 7.61 12.11
C GLY A 107 -0.40 6.25 12.65
N THR A 108 -1.33 5.41 13.14
CA THR A 108 -1.07 4.09 13.74
C THR A 108 -1.78 2.97 12.99
N SER A 109 -2.54 3.26 11.93
CA SER A 109 -3.29 2.25 11.16
C SER A 109 -2.62 1.89 9.83
N MET A 110 -1.33 2.18 9.65
CA MET A 110 -0.67 1.85 8.39
C MET A 110 -0.45 0.34 8.28
N THR A 111 -0.87 -0.23 7.16
CA THR A 111 -0.56 -1.59 6.70
C THR A 111 -0.05 -1.51 5.27
N VAL A 112 0.44 -2.62 4.71
CA VAL A 112 0.83 -2.64 3.29
C VAL A 112 -0.39 -2.36 2.40
N GLU A 113 -1.55 -2.92 2.73
CA GLU A 113 -2.80 -2.77 1.98
C GLU A 113 -3.26 -1.31 1.97
N VAL A 114 -3.24 -0.65 3.14
CA VAL A 114 -3.62 0.77 3.26
C VAL A 114 -2.75 1.64 2.35
N CYS A 115 -1.44 1.37 2.28
CA CYS A 115 -0.55 2.10 1.40
C CYS A 115 -0.82 1.80 -0.08
N CYS A 116 -1.01 0.54 -0.43
CA CYS A 116 -1.31 0.11 -1.80
C CYS A 116 -2.64 0.68 -2.32
N ASP A 117 -3.67 0.74 -1.47
CA ASP A 117 -4.96 1.35 -1.79
C ASP A 117 -4.85 2.86 -1.96
N ALA A 118 -4.10 3.54 -1.09
CA ALA A 118 -3.81 4.98 -1.23
C ALA A 118 -3.02 5.30 -2.51
N ALA A 119 -2.19 4.36 -2.96
CA ALA A 119 -1.41 4.45 -4.19
C ALA A 119 -2.16 3.94 -5.43
N ALA A 120 -3.47 3.69 -5.36
CA ALA A 120 -4.26 3.23 -6.49
C ALA A 120 -4.08 4.17 -7.70
N GLY A 121 -3.72 3.58 -8.85
CA GLY A 121 -3.43 4.31 -10.09
C GLY A 121 -1.96 4.73 -10.28
N PHE A 122 -1.09 4.49 -9.30
CA PHE A 122 0.36 4.66 -9.44
C PHE A 122 1.07 3.33 -9.73
N LYS A 123 2.28 3.44 -10.31
CA LYS A 123 3.12 2.28 -10.62
C LYS A 123 3.73 1.64 -9.38
N TYR A 124 4.15 2.45 -8.42
CA TYR A 124 4.87 2.01 -7.23
C TYR A 124 4.19 2.54 -5.97
N ALA A 125 4.21 1.70 -4.94
CA ALA A 125 3.87 2.02 -3.57
C ALA A 125 4.99 1.48 -2.68
N ALA A 126 5.24 2.11 -1.55
CA ALA A 126 6.23 1.64 -0.61
C ALA A 126 5.91 2.10 0.81
N VAL A 127 6.25 1.26 1.78
CA VAL A 127 6.05 1.55 3.20
C VAL A 127 7.40 1.77 3.88
N GLU A 128 7.48 2.79 4.73
CA GLU A 128 8.67 3.13 5.52
C GLU A 128 8.31 3.29 7.00
N TYR A 129 9.30 3.00 7.86
CA TYR A 129 9.27 3.37 9.27
C TYR A 129 8.00 2.93 10.03
N GLY A 130 7.40 1.80 9.62
CA GLY A 130 6.23 1.20 10.23
C GLY A 130 4.90 1.93 9.98
N LYS A 131 4.93 3.18 9.51
CA LYS A 131 3.74 4.05 9.49
C LYS A 131 3.63 4.98 8.28
N GLU A 132 4.69 5.08 7.49
CA GLU A 132 4.75 6.00 6.36
C GLU A 132 4.45 5.24 5.07
N CYS A 133 3.77 5.91 4.15
CA CYS A 133 3.50 5.40 2.81
C CYS A 133 4.03 6.39 1.78
N TYR A 134 4.71 5.86 0.78
CA TYR A 134 5.25 6.60 -0.35
C TYR A 134 4.77 5.97 -1.65
N TYR A 135 4.56 6.77 -2.68
CA TYR A 135 4.09 6.24 -3.98
C TYR A 135 4.49 7.14 -5.14
N GLY A 136 4.44 6.58 -6.34
CA GLY A 136 4.79 7.31 -7.55
C GLY A 136 4.88 6.42 -8.78
N ASN A 137 5.16 7.06 -9.92
CA ASN A 137 5.29 6.35 -11.20
C ASN A 137 6.75 6.05 -11.59
N TYR A 138 7.70 6.60 -10.82
CA TYR A 138 9.13 6.49 -11.05
C TYR A 138 9.84 6.29 -9.72
N LEU A 139 10.90 5.49 -9.75
CA LEU A 139 11.80 5.30 -8.63
C LEU A 139 13.03 6.19 -8.85
N ALA A 140 13.46 6.92 -7.83
CA ALA A 140 14.63 7.78 -7.93
C ALA A 140 15.89 6.96 -8.28
N PRO A 141 16.85 7.50 -9.07
CA PRO A 141 18.09 6.77 -9.38
C PRO A 141 18.95 6.42 -8.16
N THR A 142 18.73 7.10 -7.05
CA THR A 142 19.39 6.86 -5.75
C THR A 142 18.83 5.63 -5.02
N ALA A 143 17.66 5.13 -5.42
CA ALA A 143 17.06 3.95 -4.80
C ALA A 143 17.76 2.67 -5.29
N SER A 144 18.50 2.04 -4.39
CA SER A 144 19.14 0.74 -4.59
C SER A 144 18.32 -0.37 -3.96
N LYS A 145 18.34 -1.56 -4.57
CA LYS A 145 17.80 -2.76 -3.94
C LYS A 145 18.74 -3.18 -2.81
N GLU A 146 18.16 -3.59 -1.69
CA GLU A 146 18.86 -3.98 -0.48
C GLU A 146 18.43 -5.39 -0.06
N ASP A 147 19.34 -6.14 0.57
CA ASP A 147 19.05 -7.49 1.06
C ASP A 147 18.52 -7.48 2.52
N SER A 148 18.52 -6.33 3.19
CA SER A 148 18.13 -6.20 4.60
C SER A 148 17.72 -4.77 4.99
N GLY A 149 17.18 -4.61 6.20
CA GLY A 149 16.81 -3.33 6.81
C GLY A 149 15.35 -2.92 6.63
N CYS A 150 14.54 -3.74 5.96
CA CYS A 150 13.09 -3.60 5.88
C CYS A 150 12.38 -4.56 6.85
N ASP A 151 12.71 -4.42 8.14
CA ASP A 151 12.32 -5.34 9.22
C ASP A 151 11.39 -4.70 10.27
N MET A 152 10.95 -3.46 10.05
CA MET A 152 10.05 -2.76 10.94
C MET A 152 8.61 -3.23 10.77
N GLN A 153 7.93 -3.53 11.87
CA GLN A 153 6.51 -3.89 11.86
C GLN A 153 5.62 -2.73 11.40
N CYS A 154 4.59 -3.04 10.63
CA CYS A 154 3.52 -2.09 10.34
C CYS A 154 2.75 -1.74 11.62
N ALA A 155 2.49 -0.46 11.85
CA ALA A 155 1.79 0.04 13.03
C ALA A 155 0.34 -0.49 13.11
N GLY A 156 -0.32 -0.64 11.95
CA GLY A 156 -1.67 -1.16 11.82
C GLY A 156 -1.75 -2.69 11.73
N SER A 157 -0.62 -3.37 11.49
CA SER A 157 -0.56 -4.83 11.33
C SER A 157 0.82 -5.36 11.74
N PRO A 158 1.06 -5.69 13.02
CA PRO A 158 2.36 -6.19 13.48
C PRO A 158 2.81 -7.50 12.83
N SER A 159 1.93 -8.18 12.08
CA SER A 159 2.27 -9.36 11.27
C SER A 159 2.95 -9.04 9.94
N GLU A 160 3.03 -7.76 9.56
CA GLU A 160 3.56 -7.29 8.28
C GLU A 160 4.80 -6.41 8.47
N LEU A 161 5.66 -6.40 7.46
CA LEU A 161 6.83 -5.53 7.39
C LEU A 161 6.53 -4.25 6.61
N CYS A 162 6.84 -3.10 7.23
CA CYS A 162 6.63 -1.74 6.73
C CYS A 162 7.93 -0.91 6.74
N GLY A 163 8.95 -1.42 6.05
CA GLY A 163 10.23 -0.77 5.83
C GLY A 163 11.14 -0.78 7.05
N GLY A 164 11.93 0.27 7.20
CA GLY A 164 12.86 0.51 8.31
C GLY A 164 13.43 1.92 8.24
N GLY A 165 14.49 2.22 8.99
CA GLY A 165 15.12 3.53 8.92
C GLY A 165 15.85 3.72 7.57
N ASN A 166 15.40 4.65 6.72
CA ASN A 166 15.94 4.88 5.38
C ASN A 166 15.83 3.62 4.49
N ARG A 167 14.75 2.87 4.66
CA ARG A 167 14.51 1.57 4.02
C ARG A 167 13.03 1.38 3.74
N ILE A 168 12.67 1.10 2.49
CA ILE A 168 11.29 0.92 2.05
C ILE A 168 11.04 -0.51 1.55
N ASN A 169 9.93 -1.13 1.94
CA ASN A 169 9.42 -2.30 1.19
C ASN A 169 8.68 -1.77 -0.04
N LEU A 170 9.19 -2.09 -1.23
CA LEU A 170 8.68 -1.56 -2.50
C LEU A 170 7.69 -2.55 -3.14
N TYR A 171 6.58 -2.03 -3.66
CA TYR A 171 5.53 -2.77 -4.34
C TYR A 171 5.31 -2.22 -5.75
N LEU A 172 5.21 -3.12 -6.73
CA LEU A 172 4.89 -2.80 -8.13
C LEU A 172 3.44 -3.15 -8.42
N ASN A 173 2.70 -2.20 -8.99
CA ASN A 173 1.35 -2.42 -9.50
C ASN A 173 1.39 -3.01 -10.91
N ASN A 174 1.12 -4.30 -11.05
CA ASN A 174 1.10 -4.99 -12.34
C ASN A 174 -0.09 -4.59 -13.24
N ALA A 175 -1.09 -3.88 -12.71
CA ALA A 175 -2.19 -3.32 -13.49
C ALA A 175 -1.92 -1.88 -13.96
N TYR A 176 -0.80 -1.27 -13.54
CA TYR A 176 -0.45 0.07 -13.98
C TYR A 176 -0.15 0.07 -15.48
N SER A 177 -0.94 0.83 -16.23
CA SER A 177 -0.63 1.17 -17.62
C SER A 177 -0.09 2.59 -17.65
N GLN A 178 1.08 2.78 -18.29
CA GLN A 178 1.56 4.14 -18.50
C GLN A 178 0.55 4.90 -19.36
N PRO A 179 0.25 6.17 -19.04
CA PRO A 179 -0.47 7.06 -19.94
C PRO A 179 0.20 7.03 -21.32
N ALA A 180 -0.62 7.21 -22.38
CA ALA A 180 -0.11 7.26 -23.73
C ALA A 180 1.06 8.23 -23.84
N SER A 181 2.12 7.83 -24.54
CA SER A 181 3.28 8.68 -24.79
C SER A 181 2.87 10.00 -25.42
N GLU A 182 3.67 11.05 -25.19
CA GLU A 182 3.44 12.36 -25.81
C GLU A 182 3.23 12.22 -27.32
N LYS A 183 2.22 12.91 -27.86
CA LYS A 183 2.01 12.97 -29.29
C LYS A 183 3.21 13.67 -29.95
N PRO A 184 3.84 13.09 -30.99
CA PRO A 184 4.96 13.74 -31.67
C PRO A 184 4.61 15.11 -32.26
N SER A 185 3.35 15.34 -32.62
CA SER A 185 2.86 16.62 -33.13
C SER A 185 1.36 16.79 -32.91
N VAL A 186 0.93 18.04 -32.69
CA VAL A 186 -0.48 18.44 -32.61
C VAL A 186 -0.68 19.77 -33.34
N GLY A 187 -1.45 19.75 -34.43
CA GLY A 187 -1.62 20.93 -35.29
C GLY A 187 -0.26 21.44 -35.80
N PRO A 188 0.05 22.76 -35.68
CA PRO A 188 1.33 23.31 -36.12
C PRO A 188 2.50 23.05 -35.15
N PHE A 189 2.26 22.41 -34.00
CA PHE A 189 3.28 22.18 -32.99
C PHE A 189 3.85 20.76 -33.08
N SER A 190 5.17 20.64 -32.88
CA SER A 190 5.87 19.36 -32.68
C SER A 190 6.33 19.27 -31.22
N SER A 191 6.30 18.08 -30.63
CA SER A 191 6.82 17.89 -29.27
C SER A 191 8.34 18.09 -29.25
N LEU A 192 8.81 18.81 -28.24
CA LEU A 192 10.22 18.95 -27.89
C LEU A 192 10.63 18.05 -26.72
N GLY A 193 9.71 17.19 -26.24
CA GLY A 193 9.86 16.38 -25.04
C GLY A 193 9.50 17.14 -23.75
N CYS A 194 9.83 16.54 -22.61
CA CYS A 194 9.46 17.06 -21.29
C CYS A 194 10.47 18.11 -20.79
N TYR A 195 9.95 19.22 -20.24
CA TYR A 195 10.72 20.29 -19.62
C TYR A 195 10.31 20.47 -18.15
N THR A 196 11.25 20.90 -17.30
CA THR A 196 10.97 21.23 -15.90
C THR A 196 10.16 22.52 -15.79
N ASP A 197 9.14 22.53 -14.94
CA ASP A 197 8.33 23.70 -14.59
C ASP A 197 8.19 23.79 -13.06
N SER A 198 8.04 25.01 -12.53
CA SER A 198 7.79 25.24 -11.10
C SER A 198 7.03 26.53 -10.89
N GLU A 199 6.29 26.65 -9.78
CA GLU A 199 5.52 27.87 -9.50
C GLU A 199 6.40 29.12 -9.36
N SER A 200 7.61 28.96 -8.85
CA SER A 200 8.60 30.05 -8.69
C SER A 200 9.36 30.38 -9.98
N ALA A 201 9.36 29.47 -10.96
CA ALA A 201 10.00 29.65 -12.26
C ALA A 201 9.24 28.87 -13.33
N ARG A 202 8.19 29.48 -13.88
CA ARG A 202 7.39 28.91 -14.96
C ARG A 202 8.20 28.85 -16.25
N GLY A 203 8.24 27.68 -16.89
CA GLY A 203 8.88 27.46 -18.17
C GLY A 203 8.22 28.25 -19.30
N LEU A 204 6.90 28.46 -19.22
CA LEU A 204 6.17 29.39 -20.08
C LEU A 204 5.60 30.55 -19.27
N THR A 205 5.92 31.79 -19.67
CA THR A 205 5.61 33.00 -18.92
C THR A 205 4.40 33.77 -19.42
N ALA A 206 3.82 33.37 -20.56
CA ALA A 206 2.76 34.12 -21.22
C ALA A 206 1.39 34.00 -20.51
N GLY A 207 1.08 32.84 -19.92
CA GLY A 207 -0.18 32.60 -19.23
C GLY A 207 -0.51 31.12 -19.05
N SER A 208 -1.53 30.83 -18.25
CA SER A 208 -2.00 29.47 -17.94
C SER A 208 -3.53 29.41 -17.86
N SER A 209 -4.12 28.27 -18.21
CA SER A 209 -5.55 28.00 -18.06
C SER A 209 -5.79 26.59 -17.54
N LYS A 210 -6.81 26.39 -16.70
CA LYS A 210 -7.19 25.10 -16.10
C LYS A 210 -8.58 24.69 -16.58
N SER A 211 -8.76 23.42 -16.94
CA SER A 211 -10.05 22.89 -17.38
C SER A 211 -10.15 21.39 -17.09
N PRO A 212 -11.27 20.88 -16.55
CA PRO A 212 -11.49 19.44 -16.38
C PRO A 212 -11.53 18.65 -17.70
N SER A 213 -11.75 19.34 -18.82
CA SER A 213 -11.75 18.77 -20.17
C SER A 213 -10.56 19.24 -20.99
N MET A 214 -9.41 19.49 -20.35
CA MET A 214 -8.18 19.85 -21.07
C MET A 214 -7.68 18.66 -21.90
N THR A 215 -7.40 18.91 -23.18
CA THR A 215 -6.73 17.98 -24.09
C THR A 215 -5.54 18.68 -24.74
N VAL A 216 -4.61 17.92 -25.34
CA VAL A 216 -3.47 18.52 -26.06
C VAL A 216 -3.97 19.45 -27.18
N GLU A 217 -5.01 19.04 -27.91
CA GLU A 217 -5.62 19.84 -28.97
C GLU A 217 -6.25 21.12 -28.43
N LYS A 218 -6.95 21.06 -27.29
CA LYS A 218 -7.56 22.23 -26.64
C LYS A 218 -6.49 23.19 -26.11
N CYS A 219 -5.41 22.69 -25.53
CA CYS A 219 -4.28 23.50 -25.08
C CYS A 219 -3.64 24.24 -26.27
N VAL A 220 -3.38 23.53 -27.37
CA VAL A 220 -2.84 24.12 -28.61
C VAL A 220 -3.75 25.22 -29.17
N GLN A 221 -5.08 25.04 -29.09
CA GLN A 221 -6.04 26.08 -29.49
C GLN A 221 -5.98 27.32 -28.59
N LEU A 222 -5.88 27.12 -27.26
CA LEU A 222 -5.75 28.23 -26.31
C LEU A 222 -4.43 28.99 -26.47
N ALA A 223 -3.37 28.31 -26.91
CA ALA A 223 -2.07 28.88 -27.20
C ALA A 223 -1.95 29.47 -28.62
N ALA A 224 -3.05 29.68 -29.33
CA ALA A 224 -3.03 30.27 -30.67
C ALA A 224 -2.29 31.62 -30.69
N GLY A 225 -1.33 31.75 -31.60
CA GLY A 225 -0.46 32.93 -31.70
C GLY A 225 0.82 32.86 -30.86
N TYR A 226 0.98 31.86 -30.00
CA TYR A 226 2.22 31.60 -29.27
C TYR A 226 3.10 30.58 -29.99
N LYS A 227 4.42 30.67 -29.73
CA LYS A 227 5.42 29.74 -30.30
C LYS A 227 5.50 28.41 -29.56
N TYR A 228 5.06 28.38 -28.29
CA TYR A 228 5.13 27.21 -27.41
C TYR A 228 3.81 27.05 -26.65
N ALA A 229 3.44 25.80 -26.42
CA ALA A 229 2.34 25.40 -25.57
C ALA A 229 2.81 24.22 -24.72
N ALA A 230 2.38 24.16 -23.46
CA ALA A 230 2.70 23.06 -22.55
C ALA A 230 1.47 22.74 -21.71
N MET A 231 1.40 21.48 -21.27
CA MET A 231 0.42 21.02 -20.30
C MET A 231 1.16 20.37 -19.14
N GLU A 232 0.67 20.61 -17.94
CA GLU A 232 1.04 19.84 -16.76
C GLU A 232 -0.20 19.14 -16.22
N TYR A 233 -0.01 18.00 -15.57
CA TYR A 233 -1.09 17.36 -14.82
C TYR A 233 -1.41 18.23 -13.60
N SER A 234 -2.68 18.59 -13.40
CA SER A 234 -3.12 19.18 -12.13
C SER A 234 -3.87 18.13 -11.33
N THR A 235 -3.52 17.99 -10.04
CA THR A 235 -4.31 17.29 -9.03
C THR A 235 -5.69 17.89 -8.88
#